data_AF-A0A2Z4JEA1-F1
#
_entry.id   AF-A0A2Z4JEA1-F1
#
_cell.length_a   1.000
_cell.length_b   1.000
_cell.length_c   1.000
_cell.angle_alpha   90.00
_cell.angle_beta   90.00
_cell.angle_gamma   90.00
#
_symmetry.space_group_name_H-M   'P 1'
#
loop_
_entity.id
_entity.type
_entity.pdbx_description
1 polymer ?
#
loop_
_entity_poly.entity_id
_entity_poly.type
_entity_poly.pdbx_seq_one_letter_code
_entity_poly.pdbx_strand_id
1 'polypeptide(L)'
;MFGRLGAPEIILILVVVMLLFGAKRLPGMARSFGQSLRILKSETQAMRKDHADEPQADAHAAAPAPAPALQPAGARHAAPEAADADIPHRR
;
A
#
# COMPACT_ATOMS: atom_id res chain seq x y z
N MET A 1 -19.17 5.93 -38.61
CA MET A 1 -17.95 5.11 -38.44
C MET A 1 -17.14 5.51 -37.19
N PHE A 2 -17.80 5.61 -36.02
CA PHE A 2 -17.18 6.03 -34.75
C PHE A 2 -17.53 5.09 -33.56
N GLY A 3 -18.17 3.95 -33.84
CA GLY A 3 -18.66 3.02 -32.82
C GLY A 3 -17.64 1.94 -32.39
N ARG A 4 -16.35 2.16 -32.63
CA ARG A 4 -15.30 1.20 -32.22
C ARG A 4 -14.36 1.71 -31.13
N LEU A 5 -14.48 2.97 -30.66
CA LEU A 5 -13.91 3.41 -29.38
C LEU A 5 -14.64 2.68 -28.23
N GLY A 6 -14.42 1.38 -28.15
CA GLY A 6 -14.88 0.51 -27.08
C GLY A 6 -13.69 0.07 -26.26
N ALA A 7 -13.92 -1.00 -25.49
CA ALA A 7 -12.89 -1.68 -24.72
C ALA A 7 -11.53 -1.89 -25.43
N PRO A 8 -11.44 -2.23 -26.74
CA PRO A 8 -10.14 -2.46 -27.37
C PRO A 8 -9.19 -1.25 -27.39
N GLU A 9 -9.67 -0.04 -27.72
CA GLU A 9 -8.84 1.17 -27.71
C GLU A 9 -8.34 1.51 -26.29
N ILE A 10 -9.19 1.33 -25.27
CA ILE A 10 -8.79 1.54 -23.87
C ILE A 10 -7.70 0.55 -23.46
N ILE A 11 -7.82 -0.71 -23.87
CA ILE A 11 -6.79 -1.74 -23.65
C ILE A 11 -5.49 -1.35 -24.34
N LEU A 12 -5.54 -0.89 -25.59
CA LEU A 12 -4.35 -0.46 -26.33
C LEU A 12 -3.63 0.70 -25.62
N ILE A 13 -4.38 1.71 -25.17
CA ILE A 13 -3.82 2.84 -24.40
C ILE A 13 -3.20 2.35 -23.10
N LEU A 14 -3.87 1.45 -22.36
CA LEU A 14 -3.30 0.87 -21.14
C LEU A 14 -2.01 0.11 -21.40
N VAL A 15 -1.92 -0.65 -22.50
CA VAL A 15 -0.69 -1.36 -22.87
C VAL A 15 0.45 -0.37 -23.11
N VAL A 16 0.20 0.72 -23.84
CA VAL A 16 1.20 1.77 -24.08
C VAL A 16 1.65 2.44 -22.77
N VAL A 17 0.70 2.79 -21.89
CA VAL A 17 1.02 3.35 -20.56
C VAL A 17 1.80 2.34 -19.73
N MET A 18 1.46 1.04 -19.81
CA MET A 18 2.18 -0.01 -19.10
C MET A 18 3.62 -0.18 -19.60
N LEU A 19 3.87 0.02 -20.90
CA LEU A 19 5.21 -0.01 -21.47
C LEU A 19 6.05 1.20 -21.04
N LEU A 20 5.44 2.39 -20.99
CA LEU A 20 6.12 3.64 -20.59
C LEU A 20 6.41 3.69 -19.09
N PHE A 21 5.44 3.34 -18.26
CA PHE A 21 5.52 3.46 -16.80
C PHE A 21 5.91 2.15 -16.12
N GLY A 22 5.57 0.99 -16.70
CA GLY A 22 5.80 -0.33 -16.13
C GLY A 22 4.65 -0.86 -15.25
N ALA A 23 4.43 -2.18 -15.29
CA ALA A 23 3.37 -2.89 -14.56
C ALA A 23 3.33 -2.68 -13.04
N LYS A 24 4.48 -2.34 -12.44
CA LYS A 24 4.62 -2.16 -10.99
C LYS A 24 4.47 -0.70 -10.55
N ARG A 25 4.63 0.27 -11.46
CA ARG A 25 4.55 1.72 -11.14
C ARG A 25 3.12 2.24 -11.22
N LEU A 26 2.35 1.79 -12.20
CA LEU A 26 0.93 2.15 -12.39
C LEU A 26 0.08 1.90 -11.12
N PRO A 27 0.10 0.69 -10.50
CA PRO A 27 -0.67 0.44 -9.28
C PRO A 27 -0.13 1.21 -8.07
N GLY A 28 1.18 1.46 -8.00
CA GLY A 28 1.77 2.25 -6.92
C GLY A 28 1.31 3.71 -6.96
N MET A 29 1.38 4.33 -8.14
CA MET A 29 0.92 5.71 -8.34
C MET A 29 -0.58 5.84 -8.17
N ALA A 30 -1.38 4.89 -8.66
CA ALA A 30 -2.83 4.88 -8.47
C ALA A 30 -3.21 4.76 -6.99
N ARG A 31 -2.50 3.94 -6.19
CA ARG A 31 -2.75 3.82 -4.75
C ARG A 31 -2.45 5.11 -3.99
N SER A 32 -1.32 5.77 -4.26
CA SER A 32 -0.99 7.04 -3.58
C SER A 32 -1.95 8.17 -3.98
N PHE A 33 -2.25 8.31 -5.28
CA PHE A 33 -3.25 9.28 -5.76
C PHE A 33 -4.65 8.99 -5.21
N GLY A 34 -5.06 7.72 -5.17
CA GLY A 34 -6.35 7.30 -4.62
C GLY A 34 -6.48 7.60 -3.14
N GLN A 35 -5.39 7.48 -2.37
CA GLN A 35 -5.38 7.83 -0.96
C GLN A 35 -5.55 9.34 -0.73
N SER A 36 -4.90 10.18 -1.54
CA SER A 36 -5.14 11.63 -1.53
C SER A 36 -6.59 11.96 -1.90
N LEU A 37 -7.10 11.42 -3.01
CA LEU A 37 -8.49 11.63 -3.45
C LEU A 37 -9.51 11.15 -2.41
N ARG A 38 -9.22 10.09 -1.66
CA ARG A 38 -10.08 9.59 -0.59
C ARG A 38 -10.20 10.60 0.56
N ILE A 39 -9.09 11.19 0.98
CA ILE A 39 -9.09 12.21 2.05
C ILE A 39 -9.90 13.42 1.60
N LEU A 40 -9.62 13.93 0.41
CA LEU A 40 -10.36 15.06 -0.18
C LEU A 40 -11.85 14.73 -0.35
N LYS A 41 -12.20 13.51 -0.78
CA LYS A 41 -13.59 13.05 -0.90
C LYS A 41 -14.29 12.99 0.45
N SER A 42 -13.63 12.52 1.50
CA SER A 42 -14.21 12.46 2.84
C SER A 42 -14.47 13.85 3.43
N GLU A 43 -13.52 14.78 3.28
CA GLU A 43 -13.68 16.16 3.73
C GLU A 43 -14.78 16.88 2.94
N THR A 44 -14.80 16.74 1.61
CA THR A 44 -15.85 17.33 0.77
C THR A 44 -17.23 16.69 1.01
N GLN A 45 -17.30 15.39 1.33
CA GLN A 45 -18.55 14.74 1.71
C GLN A 45 -19.06 15.18 3.09
N ALA A 46 -18.16 15.43 4.06
CA ALA A 46 -18.54 15.97 5.37
C ALA A 46 -19.17 17.35 5.22
N MET A 47 -18.54 18.23 4.44
CA MET A 47 -19.08 19.55 4.10
C MET A 47 -20.44 19.48 3.39
N ARG A 48 -20.67 18.45 2.56
CA ARG A 48 -21.97 18.23 1.90
C ARG A 48 -23.03 17.66 2.85
N LYS A 49 -22.64 16.80 3.80
CA LYS A 49 -23.55 16.24 4.81
C LYS A 49 -24.02 17.27 5.84
N ASP A 50 -23.19 18.25 6.19
CA ASP A 50 -23.61 19.34 7.10
C ASP A 50 -24.75 20.22 6.53
N HIS A 51 -25.05 20.10 5.23
CA HIS A 51 -26.18 20.79 4.57
C HIS A 51 -27.36 19.87 4.19
N ALA A 52 -27.28 18.56 4.44
CA ALA A 52 -28.34 17.62 4.12
C ALA A 52 -28.42 16.54 5.20
N ASP A 53 -29.45 16.64 6.04
CA ASP A 53 -29.86 15.61 7.01
C ASP A 53 -29.92 14.21 6.37
N GLU A 54 -29.45 13.20 7.12
CA GLU A 54 -29.55 11.73 6.95
C GLU A 54 -28.34 10.88 6.45
N PRO A 55 -28.22 9.62 6.96
CA PRO A 55 -26.97 8.87 7.01
C PRO A 55 -26.83 7.85 5.89
N GLN A 56 -25.85 8.04 5.00
CA GLN A 56 -25.33 6.95 4.17
C GLN A 56 -24.14 6.27 4.86
N ALA A 57 -24.42 5.06 5.33
CA ALA A 57 -23.49 4.01 5.65
C ALA A 57 -23.13 3.27 4.36
N ASP A 58 -21.92 3.50 3.85
CA ASP A 58 -21.37 2.67 2.77
C ASP A 58 -20.04 2.08 3.21
N ALA A 59 -20.17 0.85 3.68
CA ALA A 59 -19.31 -0.29 3.42
C ALA A 59 -17.80 -0.05 3.41
N HIS A 60 -17.19 -0.44 4.52
CA HIS A 60 -16.10 -1.42 4.56
C HIS A 60 -15.66 -1.96 3.18
N ALA A 61 -14.75 -1.24 2.50
CA ALA A 61 -13.87 -1.85 1.51
C ALA A 61 -12.66 -2.40 2.29
N ALA A 62 -12.76 -3.68 2.62
CA ALA A 62 -11.73 -4.49 3.23
C ALA A 62 -10.37 -4.25 2.58
N ALA A 63 -9.40 -3.80 3.36
CA ALA A 63 -8.01 -4.12 3.07
C ALA A 63 -7.83 -5.61 3.43
N PRO A 64 -7.34 -6.47 2.53
CA PRO A 64 -6.76 -7.72 2.97
C PRO A 64 -5.58 -7.33 3.86
N ALA A 65 -5.67 -7.61 5.16
CA ALA A 65 -4.49 -7.59 6.01
C ALA A 65 -3.46 -8.54 5.38
N PRO A 66 -2.25 -8.07 5.02
CA PRO A 66 -1.17 -8.99 4.73
C PRO A 66 -0.89 -9.74 6.03
N ALA A 67 -1.17 -11.04 6.03
CA ALA A 67 -0.88 -11.94 7.13
C ALA A 67 0.60 -11.80 7.56
N PRO A 68 0.91 -11.85 8.86
CA PRO A 68 2.29 -11.92 9.33
C PRO A 68 2.87 -13.30 9.00
N ALA A 69 3.58 -13.41 7.87
CA ALA A 69 4.34 -14.59 7.46
C ALA A 69 5.42 -14.08 6.47
N LEU A 70 6.73 -14.15 6.68
CA LEU A 70 7.58 -14.96 7.53
C LEU A 70 8.81 -14.10 7.89
N GLN A 71 9.14 -13.96 9.17
CA GLN A 71 10.52 -13.66 9.56
C GLN A 71 11.30 -14.95 9.35
N PRO A 72 12.41 -14.99 8.58
CA PRO A 72 13.32 -16.10 8.65
C PRO A 72 13.96 -16.09 10.05
N ALA A 73 13.40 -16.90 10.94
CA ALA A 73 14.11 -17.40 12.09
C ALA A 73 15.27 -18.25 11.56
N GLY A 74 16.44 -17.64 11.42
CA GLY A 74 17.58 -18.29 10.76
C GLY A 74 18.91 -17.55 10.93
N ALA A 75 19.22 -17.08 12.15
CA ALA A 75 20.58 -16.68 12.53
C ALA A 75 20.80 -16.73 14.05
N ARG A 76 20.18 -17.69 14.75
CA ARG A 76 20.68 -18.10 16.07
C ARG A 76 21.52 -19.36 15.88
N HIS A 77 22.73 -19.32 16.43
CA HIS A 77 23.68 -20.40 16.71
C HIS A 77 24.78 -20.68 15.67
N ALA A 78 25.88 -19.94 15.81
CA ALA A 78 27.19 -20.56 16.01
C ALA A 78 27.84 -19.93 17.26
N ALA A 79 27.90 -20.71 18.32
CA ALA A 79 28.48 -20.46 19.66
C ALA A 79 30.04 -20.48 19.61
N PRO A 80 30.83 -20.38 20.71
CA PRO A 80 30.46 -20.33 22.13
C PRO A 80 31.23 -19.33 23.04
N GLU A 81 30.64 -19.17 24.22
CA GLU A 81 31.22 -18.84 25.52
C GLU A 81 32.56 -19.54 25.82
N ALA A 82 33.61 -18.76 26.16
CA ALA A 82 34.71 -19.13 27.07
C ALA A 82 35.67 -17.94 27.30
N ALA A 83 36.15 -17.81 28.54
CA ALA A 83 37.06 -16.80 29.11
C ALA A 83 36.35 -15.47 29.49
N ASP A 84 35.88 -15.23 30.72
CA ASP A 84 36.49 -15.52 32.04
C ASP A 84 38.02 -15.41 32.03
N ALA A 85 38.52 -14.18 32.10
CA ALA A 85 39.82 -13.88 32.67
C ALA A 85 39.88 -12.40 33.06
N ASP A 86 39.65 -12.17 34.34
CA ASP A 86 40.53 -11.34 35.17
C ASP A 86 40.53 -9.82 34.90
N ILE A 87 39.65 -9.12 35.62
CA ILE A 87 39.80 -7.69 35.92
C ILE A 87 40.60 -7.60 37.24
N PRO A 88 41.91 -7.30 37.24
CA PRO A 88 42.60 -6.99 38.48
C PRO A 88 42.35 -5.53 38.86
N HIS A 89 41.46 -5.33 39.84
CA HIS A 89 41.52 -4.18 40.72
C HIS A 89 42.84 -4.21 41.51
N ARG A 90 43.82 -3.32 41.22
CA ARG A 90 44.81 -2.92 42.22
C ARG A 90 45.61 -1.64 41.89
N ARG A 91 45.49 -0.72 42.85
CA ARG A 91 46.30 0.46 43.21
C ARG A 91 46.07 1.76 42.45
#